data_AF-A0A662P618-F1
#
_entry.id   AF-A0A662P618-F1
#
_cell.length_a   1.000
_cell.length_b   1.000
_cell.length_c   1.000
_cell.angle_alpha   90.00
_cell.angle_beta   90.00
_cell.angle_gamma   90.00
#
_symmetry.space_group_name_H-M   'P 1'
#
loop_
_entity.id
_entity.type
_entity.pdbx_description
1 polymer ?
#
loop_
_entity_poly.entity_id
_entity_poly.type
_entity_poly.pdbx_seq_one_letter_code
_entity_poly.pdbx_strand_id
1 'polypeptide(L)'
;MREELKEGFTYRTVVAILFSAFIMMPSLLWVYLTTGQAIGGIAAAYATMLIFGELGLLFLSPLTVHELVTIRWGASMAATYGAGLLFNIYFRKSPIAKQYGVADKIPLWVVPPETSEAFVERIIWHPDWTLPLAIGYTATIISLISAISLSLIARELFIEVESLPFPTGAVAAEIAESLSGLRPEKYKI
;
A
#
# COMPACT_ATOMS: atom_id res chain seq x y z
N MET A 1 -16.35 28.04 5.38
CA MET A 1 -15.67 28.06 4.07
C MET A 1 -15.89 26.69 3.45
N ARG A 2 -16.63 26.56 2.34
CA ARG A 2 -16.73 25.25 1.67
C ARG A 2 -15.38 25.02 1.00
N GLU A 3 -14.56 24.15 1.56
CA GLU A 3 -13.36 23.67 0.85
C GLU A 3 -13.84 22.98 -0.42
N GLU A 4 -13.51 23.54 -1.58
CA GLU A 4 -13.68 22.82 -2.84
C GLU A 4 -12.76 21.61 -2.81
N LEU A 5 -13.33 20.42 -2.86
CA LEU A 5 -12.60 19.16 -2.96
C LEU A 5 -11.75 19.21 -4.25
N LYS A 6 -10.44 19.34 -4.10
CA LYS A 6 -9.52 19.35 -5.23
C LYS A 6 -9.16 17.92 -5.60
N GLU A 7 -9.08 17.66 -6.90
CA GLU A 7 -8.68 16.36 -7.41
C GLU A 7 -7.20 16.10 -7.07
N GLY A 8 -6.95 15.01 -6.34
CA GLY A 8 -5.60 14.55 -5.99
C GLY A 8 -5.08 13.46 -6.92
N PHE A 9 -5.93 12.86 -7.75
CA PHE A 9 -5.55 11.80 -8.66
C PHE A 9 -5.08 12.39 -10.00
N THR A 10 -3.76 12.50 -10.17
CA THR A 10 -3.14 13.05 -11.39
C THR A 10 -2.17 12.04 -12.00
N TYR A 11 -1.71 12.30 -13.23
CA TYR A 11 -0.69 11.47 -13.86
C TYR A 11 0.59 11.41 -13.01
N ARG A 12 0.91 12.49 -12.26
CA ARG A 12 2.06 12.55 -11.35
C ARG A 12 1.90 11.56 -10.20
N THR A 13 0.70 11.46 -9.62
CA THR A 13 0.43 10.48 -8.56
C THR A 13 0.47 9.04 -9.07
N VAL A 14 0.03 8.80 -10.32
CA VAL A 14 0.12 7.47 -10.94
C VAL A 14 1.58 7.04 -11.06
N VAL A 15 2.48 7.91 -11.51
CA VAL A 15 3.92 7.59 -11.60
C VAL A 15 4.51 7.25 -10.24
N ALA A 16 4.13 7.98 -9.18
CA ALA A 16 4.57 7.69 -7.82
C ALA A 16 4.05 6.34 -7.31
N ILE A 17 2.80 5.99 -7.62
CA ILE A 17 2.22 4.68 -7.28
C ILE A 17 2.96 3.55 -8.01
N LEU A 18 3.29 3.74 -9.29
CA LEU A 18 4.07 2.76 -10.06
C LEU A 18 5.50 2.62 -9.50
N PHE A 19 6.14 3.71 -9.07
CA PHE A 19 7.41 3.65 -8.36
C PHE A 19 7.31 2.76 -7.12
N SER A 20 6.26 2.94 -6.32
CA SER A 20 6.03 2.08 -5.15
C SER A 20 5.81 0.61 -5.54
N ALA A 21 5.01 0.35 -6.57
CA ALA A 21 4.71 -1.00 -7.05
C ALA A 21 5.95 -1.74 -7.55
N PHE A 22 6.83 -1.09 -8.30
CA PHE A 22 7.96 -1.75 -8.96
C PHE A 22 9.26 -1.71 -8.17
N ILE A 23 9.47 -0.67 -7.34
CA ILE A 23 10.73 -0.47 -6.63
C ILE A 23 10.55 -0.75 -5.14
N MET A 24 9.56 -0.14 -4.49
CA MET A 24 9.37 -0.32 -3.04
C MET A 24 8.87 -1.74 -2.71
N MET A 25 7.92 -2.28 -3.48
CA MET A 25 7.37 -3.62 -3.24
C MET A 25 8.44 -4.72 -3.14
N PRO A 26 9.35 -4.93 -4.11
CA PRO A 26 10.34 -6.00 -4.00
C PRO A 26 11.33 -5.77 -2.85
N SER A 27 11.75 -4.52 -2.60
CA SER A 27 12.64 -4.19 -1.49
C SER A 27 12.00 -4.52 -0.14
N LEU A 28 10.74 -4.15 0.05
CA LEU A 28 10.02 -4.37 1.30
C LEU A 28 9.60 -5.83 1.48
N LEU A 29 9.32 -6.54 0.38
CA LEU A 29 9.13 -7.98 0.42
C LEU A 29 10.40 -8.70 0.90
N TRP A 30 11.57 -8.30 0.42
CA TRP A 30 12.83 -8.89 0.89
C TRP A 30 13.02 -8.67 2.39
N VAL A 31 12.73 -7.46 2.90
CA VAL A 31 12.77 -7.16 4.33
C VAL A 31 11.78 -8.04 5.09
N TYR A 32 10.55 -8.17 4.61
CA TYR A 32 9.53 -9.03 5.22
C TYR A 32 9.97 -10.50 5.28
N LEU A 33 10.53 -11.04 4.20
CA LEU A 33 11.00 -12.42 4.15
C LEU A 33 12.21 -12.68 5.05
N THR A 34 13.09 -11.69 5.22
CA THR A 34 14.33 -11.83 6.01
C THR A 34 14.09 -11.59 7.50
N THR A 35 13.22 -10.65 7.84
CA THR A 35 13.00 -10.21 9.24
C THR A 35 11.68 -10.71 9.84
N GLY A 36 10.75 -11.18 9.02
CA GLY A 36 9.39 -11.49 9.41
C GLY A 36 8.51 -10.26 9.69
N GLN A 37 9.04 -9.04 9.54
CA GLN A 37 8.34 -7.80 9.91
C GLN A 37 7.64 -7.15 8.72
N ALA A 38 6.32 -6.97 8.84
CA ALA A 38 5.49 -6.37 7.79
C ALA A 38 5.48 -4.83 7.87
N ILE A 39 6.63 -4.20 7.64
CA ILE A 39 6.76 -2.72 7.65
C ILE A 39 6.43 -2.05 6.30
N GLY A 40 6.11 -2.86 5.28
CA GLY A 40 6.08 -2.43 3.88
C GLY A 40 5.16 -1.26 3.57
N GLY A 41 3.88 -1.36 3.92
CA GLY A 41 2.88 -0.36 3.51
C GLY A 41 3.19 1.04 4.04
N ILE A 42 3.50 1.15 5.34
CA ILE A 42 3.77 2.44 5.99
C ILE A 42 5.09 3.04 5.49
N ALA A 43 6.15 2.23 5.39
CA ALA A 43 7.44 2.70 4.91
C ALA A 43 7.36 3.18 3.46
N ALA A 44 6.69 2.42 2.58
CA ALA A 44 6.48 2.81 1.19
C ALA A 44 5.69 4.11 1.06
N ALA A 45 4.64 4.27 1.87
CA ALA A 45 3.77 5.45 1.83
C ALA A 45 4.56 6.74 2.09
N TYR A 46 5.30 6.77 3.20
CA TYR A 46 6.06 7.96 3.60
C TYR A 46 7.30 8.17 2.72
N ALA A 47 8.04 7.11 2.38
CA ALA A 47 9.22 7.23 1.52
C ALA A 47 8.84 7.74 0.12
N THR A 48 7.79 7.19 -0.49
CA THR A 48 7.34 7.60 -1.82
C THR A 48 6.81 9.03 -1.80
N MET A 49 5.99 9.38 -0.79
CA MET A 49 5.48 10.75 -0.64
C MET A 49 6.61 11.77 -0.45
N LEU A 50 7.63 11.45 0.36
CA LEU A 50 8.79 12.30 0.59
C LEU A 50 9.60 12.47 -0.70
N ILE A 51 9.96 11.37 -1.37
CA ILE A 51 10.77 11.41 -2.61
C ILE A 51 10.07 12.24 -3.67
N PHE A 52 8.78 11.98 -3.94
CA PHE A 52 8.05 12.72 -4.97
C PHE A 52 7.75 14.16 -4.57
N GLY A 53 7.47 14.42 -3.29
CA GLY A 53 7.32 15.78 -2.78
C GLY A 53 8.58 16.62 -2.98
N GLU A 54 9.74 16.08 -2.59
CA GLU A 54 11.04 16.72 -2.77
C GLU A 54 11.41 16.89 -4.24
N LEU A 55 11.15 15.88 -5.09
CA LEU A 55 11.34 16.02 -6.54
C LEU A 55 10.47 17.14 -7.12
N GLY A 56 9.22 17.25 -6.70
CA GLY A 56 8.33 18.34 -7.11
C GLY A 56 8.91 19.72 -6.74
N LEU A 57 9.45 19.86 -5.54
CA LEU A 57 10.12 21.09 -5.09
C LEU A 57 11.39 21.38 -5.90
N LEU A 58 12.23 20.36 -6.13
CA LEU A 58 13.47 20.47 -6.92
C LEU A 58 13.20 20.87 -8.38
N PHE A 59 12.12 20.37 -8.97
CA PHE A 59 11.70 20.72 -10.33
C PHE A 59 10.83 21.98 -10.42
N LEU A 60 10.69 22.75 -9.34
CA LEU A 60 9.85 23.96 -9.27
C LEU A 60 8.38 23.71 -9.66
N SER A 61 7.91 22.48 -9.51
CA SER A 61 6.54 22.04 -9.76
C SER A 61 6.01 21.31 -8.53
N PRO A 62 5.72 22.04 -7.43
CA PRO A 62 5.28 21.43 -6.18
C PRO A 62 3.97 20.65 -6.37
N LEU A 63 3.88 19.49 -5.71
CA LEU A 63 2.65 18.72 -5.65
C LEU A 63 1.68 19.36 -4.65
N THR A 64 0.39 19.26 -4.94
CA THR A 64 -0.63 19.70 -4.00
C THR A 64 -0.74 18.74 -2.81
N VAL A 65 -1.28 19.22 -1.68
CA VAL A 65 -1.59 18.36 -0.50
C VAL A 65 -2.44 17.15 -0.91
N HIS A 66 -3.41 17.34 -1.81
CA HIS A 66 -4.30 16.29 -2.29
C HIS A 66 -3.56 15.21 -3.10
N GLU A 67 -2.60 15.62 -3.94
CA GLU A 67 -1.74 14.69 -4.66
C GLU A 67 -0.84 13.90 -3.71
N LEU A 68 -0.23 14.56 -2.71
CA LEU A 68 0.63 13.90 -1.72
C LEU A 68 -0.13 12.90 -0.84
N VAL A 69 -1.35 13.24 -0.42
CA VAL A 69 -2.24 12.32 0.30
C VAL A 69 -2.65 11.14 -0.58
N THR A 70 -2.92 11.37 -1.86
CA THR A 70 -3.23 10.31 -2.83
C THR A 70 -2.04 9.37 -3.01
N ILE A 71 -0.82 9.92 -3.12
CA ILE A 71 0.43 9.15 -3.19
C ILE A 71 0.59 8.29 -1.94
N ARG A 72 0.40 8.85 -0.74
CA ARG A 72 0.54 8.11 0.52
C ARG A 72 -0.31 6.84 0.52
N TRP A 73 -1.60 6.96 0.20
CA TRP A 73 -2.51 5.80 0.21
C TRP A 73 -2.24 4.84 -0.94
N GLY A 74 -2.09 5.35 -2.15
CA GLY A 74 -1.84 4.52 -3.34
C GLY A 74 -0.50 3.76 -3.26
N ALA A 75 0.57 4.42 -2.79
CA ALA A 75 1.88 3.80 -2.63
C ALA A 75 1.88 2.71 -1.56
N SER A 76 1.18 2.92 -0.44
CA SER A 76 1.03 1.90 0.62
C SER A 76 0.40 0.61 0.08
N MET A 77 -0.71 0.75 -0.65
CA MET A 77 -1.42 -0.39 -1.23
C MET A 77 -0.57 -1.10 -2.29
N ALA A 78 0.03 -0.33 -3.20
CA ALA A 78 0.88 -0.86 -4.26
C ALA A 78 2.08 -1.66 -3.74
N ALA A 79 2.70 -1.22 -2.64
CA ALA A 79 3.84 -1.90 -2.04
C ALA A 79 3.48 -3.21 -1.32
N THR A 80 2.22 -3.42 -0.96
CA THR A 80 1.80 -4.52 -0.09
C THR A 80 1.15 -5.66 -0.88
N TYR A 81 0.46 -5.37 -1.98
CA TYR A 81 -0.42 -6.35 -2.64
C TYR A 81 0.31 -7.58 -3.18
N GLY A 82 1.39 -7.40 -3.95
CA GLY A 82 2.10 -8.54 -4.54
C GLY A 82 2.95 -9.33 -3.54
N ALA A 83 3.26 -8.77 -2.37
CA ALA A 83 4.07 -9.43 -1.34
C ALA A 83 3.37 -10.69 -0.80
N GLY A 84 2.05 -10.63 -0.59
CA GLY A 84 1.27 -11.76 -0.09
C GLY A 84 1.24 -12.94 -1.06
N LEU A 85 1.09 -12.69 -2.36
CA LEU A 85 1.08 -13.73 -3.38
C LEU A 85 2.43 -14.46 -3.45
N LEU A 86 3.54 -13.70 -3.46
CA LEU A 86 4.88 -14.26 -3.51
C LEU A 86 5.20 -15.05 -2.23
N PHE A 87 4.76 -14.58 -1.07
CA PHE A 87 4.89 -15.32 0.18
C PHE A 87 4.13 -16.65 0.14
N ASN A 88 2.91 -16.69 -0.41
CA ASN A 88 2.14 -17.93 -0.52
C ASN A 88 2.85 -18.98 -1.41
N ILE A 89 3.49 -18.54 -2.50
CA ILE A 89 4.32 -19.40 -3.36
C ILE A 89 5.52 -19.93 -2.57
N TYR A 90 6.24 -19.04 -1.87
CA TYR A 90 7.37 -19.42 -1.02
C TYR A 90 6.95 -20.44 0.04
N PHE A 91 5.84 -20.19 0.74
CA PHE A 91 5.36 -21.03 1.83
C PHE A 91 4.98 -22.43 1.32
N ARG A 92 4.28 -22.54 0.17
CA ARG A 92 3.97 -23.85 -0.44
C ARG A 92 5.24 -24.61 -0.85
N LYS A 93 6.25 -23.93 -1.40
CA LYS A 93 7.51 -24.56 -1.83
C LYS A 93 8.52 -24.80 -0.70
N SER A 94 8.30 -24.24 0.48
CA SER A 94 9.26 -24.26 1.58
C SER A 94 9.51 -25.70 2.06
N PRO A 95 10.78 -26.13 2.23
CA PRO A 95 11.11 -27.43 2.82
C PRO A 95 10.50 -27.61 4.21
N ILE A 96 10.39 -26.54 4.99
CA ILE A 96 9.79 -26.53 6.32
C ILE A 96 8.32 -26.91 6.22
N ALA A 97 7.56 -26.26 5.33
CA ALA A 97 6.14 -26.57 5.14
C ALA A 97 5.90 -28.02 4.69
N LYS A 98 6.84 -28.59 3.90
CA LYS A 98 6.81 -30.01 3.50
C LYS A 98 7.10 -30.94 4.67
N GLN A 99 8.10 -30.64 5.49
CA GLN A 99 8.45 -31.42 6.68
C GLN A 99 7.31 -31.49 7.69
N TYR A 100 6.57 -30.40 7.87
CA TYR A 100 5.39 -30.34 8.73
C TYR A 100 4.11 -30.91 8.08
N GLY A 101 4.18 -31.40 6.83
CA GLY A 101 3.03 -31.97 6.13
C GLY A 101 1.88 -30.98 5.91
N VAL A 102 2.19 -29.68 5.81
CA VAL A 102 1.22 -28.60 5.59
C VAL A 102 1.23 -28.08 4.16
N ALA A 103 2.32 -28.27 3.41
CA ALA A 103 2.48 -27.77 2.04
C ALA A 103 1.32 -28.20 1.10
N ASP A 104 0.91 -29.46 1.16
CA ASP A 104 -0.17 -30.01 0.31
C ASP A 104 -1.57 -29.66 0.82
N LYS A 105 -1.68 -29.19 2.06
CA LYS A 105 -2.96 -28.80 2.69
C LYS A 105 -3.34 -27.36 2.39
N ILE A 106 -2.45 -26.59 1.74
CA ILE A 106 -2.74 -25.21 1.37
C ILE A 106 -3.84 -25.20 0.31
N PRO A 107 -4.98 -24.51 0.55
CA PRO A 107 -6.07 -24.51 -0.39
C PRO A 107 -5.70 -23.91 -1.76
N LEU A 108 -6.34 -24.41 -2.81
CA LEU A 108 -6.10 -23.94 -4.19
C LEU A 108 -6.52 -22.47 -4.40
N TRP A 109 -7.40 -21.93 -3.55
CA TRP A 109 -7.77 -20.52 -3.58
C TRP A 109 -6.74 -19.58 -2.94
N VAL A 110 -5.72 -20.10 -2.24
CA VAL A 110 -4.63 -19.29 -1.67
C VAL A 110 -3.48 -19.16 -2.67
N VAL A 111 -3.14 -20.28 -3.31
CA VAL A 111 -1.99 -20.40 -4.22
C VAL A 111 -2.17 -21.66 -5.08
N PRO A 112 -1.78 -21.64 -6.38
CA PRO A 112 -1.83 -22.81 -7.26
C PRO A 112 -1.08 -24.05 -6.69
N PRO A 113 -1.40 -25.27 -7.16
CA PRO A 113 -0.70 -26.47 -6.72
C PRO A 113 0.78 -26.43 -7.12
N GLU A 114 1.65 -27.10 -6.36
CA GLU A 114 3.11 -27.07 -6.64
C GLU A 114 3.45 -27.62 -8.03
N THR A 115 2.64 -28.55 -8.54
CA THR A 115 2.76 -29.17 -9.87
C THR A 115 2.28 -28.26 -11.01
N SER A 116 1.75 -27.08 -10.71
CA SER A 116 1.27 -26.13 -11.74
C SER A 116 2.41 -25.66 -12.63
N GLU A 117 2.19 -25.68 -13.95
CA GLU A 117 3.12 -25.11 -14.95
C GLU A 117 3.37 -23.62 -14.71
N ALA A 118 2.42 -22.91 -14.08
CA ALA A 118 2.56 -21.51 -13.69
C ALA A 118 3.81 -21.24 -12.84
N PHE A 119 4.22 -22.22 -12.03
CA PHE A 119 5.40 -22.10 -11.17
C PHE A 119 6.71 -22.41 -11.85
N VAL A 120 6.69 -23.17 -12.94
CA VAL A 120 7.87 -23.49 -13.76
C VAL A 120 8.15 -22.32 -14.68
N GLU A 121 7.12 -21.86 -15.39
CA GLU A 121 7.17 -20.76 -16.35
C GLU A 121 7.23 -19.37 -15.69
N ARG A 122 7.03 -19.30 -14.36
CA ARG A 122 6.97 -18.04 -13.58
C ARG A 122 5.98 -17.02 -14.14
N ILE A 123 4.88 -17.53 -14.70
CA ILE A 123 3.80 -16.72 -15.29
C ILE A 123 2.68 -16.54 -14.26
N ILE A 124 2.27 -15.29 -14.07
CA ILE A 124 1.09 -14.95 -13.26
C ILE A 124 -0.21 -15.08 -14.07
N TRP A 125 -0.11 -15.02 -15.40
CA TRP A 125 -1.23 -15.13 -16.34
C TRP A 125 -1.48 -16.59 -16.74
N HIS A 126 -1.75 -17.45 -15.76
CA HIS A 126 -2.07 -18.86 -15.97
C HIS A 126 -3.48 -19.18 -15.45
N PRO A 127 -4.23 -20.10 -16.08
CA PRO A 127 -5.56 -20.51 -15.60
C PRO A 127 -5.58 -20.93 -14.13
N ASP A 128 -4.53 -21.57 -13.62
CA ASP A 128 -4.46 -21.97 -12.20
C ASP A 128 -4.44 -20.79 -11.22
N TRP A 129 -4.03 -19.60 -11.67
CA TRP A 129 -4.07 -18.37 -10.87
C TRP A 129 -5.44 -17.71 -10.85
N THR A 130 -6.38 -18.11 -11.72
CA THR A 130 -7.70 -17.47 -11.81
C THR A 130 -8.46 -17.53 -10.49
N LEU A 131 -8.51 -18.70 -9.85
CA LEU A 131 -9.20 -18.89 -8.58
C LEU A 131 -8.53 -18.10 -7.42
N PRO A 132 -7.21 -18.20 -7.19
CA PRO A 132 -6.54 -17.38 -6.18
C PRO A 132 -6.70 -15.88 -6.40
N LEU A 133 -6.56 -15.41 -7.64
CA LEU A 133 -6.67 -13.98 -7.94
C LEU A 133 -8.11 -13.50 -7.79
N ALA A 134 -9.10 -14.25 -8.27
CA ALA A 134 -10.51 -13.86 -8.13
C ALA A 134 -10.92 -13.73 -6.66
N ILE A 135 -10.55 -14.71 -5.82
CA ILE A 135 -10.85 -14.67 -4.39
C ILE A 135 -10.04 -13.58 -3.69
N GLY A 136 -8.76 -13.42 -4.02
CA GLY A 136 -7.90 -12.37 -3.46
C GLY A 136 -8.40 -10.96 -3.76
N TYR A 137 -8.76 -10.68 -5.02
CA TYR A 137 -9.34 -9.39 -5.41
C TYR A 137 -10.71 -9.15 -4.77
N THR A 138 -11.57 -10.18 -4.72
CA THR A 138 -12.87 -10.07 -4.05
C THR A 138 -12.71 -9.77 -2.55
N ALA A 139 -11.82 -10.50 -1.87
CA ALA A 139 -11.49 -10.27 -0.47
C ALA A 139 -10.91 -8.86 -0.24
N THR A 140 -10.12 -8.34 -1.17
CA THR A 140 -9.55 -6.99 -1.11
C THR A 140 -10.63 -5.93 -1.25
N ILE A 141 -11.56 -6.08 -2.20
CA ILE A 141 -12.70 -5.17 -2.36
C ILE A 141 -13.56 -5.16 -1.10
N ILE A 142 -13.91 -6.34 -0.58
CA ILE A 142 -14.67 -6.46 0.67
C ILE A 142 -13.92 -5.77 1.81
N SER A 143 -12.62 -6.02 1.95
CA SER A 143 -11.79 -5.42 2.99
C SER A 143 -11.72 -3.90 2.88
N LEU A 144 -11.66 -3.35 1.65
CA LEU A 144 -11.69 -1.91 1.42
C LEU A 144 -13.03 -1.30 1.85
N ILE A 145 -14.15 -1.94 1.46
CA ILE A 145 -15.49 -1.49 1.86
C ILE A 145 -15.63 -1.53 3.38
N SER A 146 -15.19 -2.62 4.03
CA SER A 146 -15.20 -2.75 5.48
C SER A 146 -14.31 -1.71 6.15
N ALA A 147 -13.10 -1.49 5.64
CA ALA A 147 -12.17 -0.51 6.19
C ALA A 147 -12.73 0.91 6.11
N ILE A 148 -13.30 1.30 4.96
CA ILE A 148 -13.93 2.61 4.78
C ILE A 148 -15.13 2.76 5.72
N SER A 149 -16.00 1.76 5.79
CA SER A 149 -17.20 1.78 6.64
C SER A 149 -16.83 1.92 8.12
N LEU A 150 -15.87 1.11 8.59
CA LEU A 150 -15.37 1.19 9.97
C LEU A 150 -14.66 2.52 10.23
N SER A 151 -13.94 3.07 9.25
CA SER A 151 -13.28 4.38 9.38
C SER A 151 -14.29 5.51 9.54
N LEU A 152 -15.44 5.45 8.86
CA LEU A 152 -16.52 6.43 9.02
C LEU A 152 -17.17 6.34 10.41
N ILE A 153 -17.43 5.12 10.90
CA ILE A 153 -17.95 4.90 12.25
C ILE A 153 -16.94 5.39 13.30
N ALA A 154 -15.67 5.05 13.13
CA ALA A 154 -14.59 5.48 14.02
C ALA A 154 -14.45 7.01 14.01
N ARG A 155 -14.59 7.66 12.86
CA ARG A 155 -14.63 9.13 12.78
C ARG A 155 -15.76 9.68 13.63
N GLU A 156 -16.98 9.21 13.47
CA GLU A 156 -18.13 9.72 14.24
C GLU A 156 -17.91 9.55 15.75
N LEU A 157 -17.48 8.37 16.17
CA LEU A 157 -17.29 8.08 17.59
C LEU A 157 -16.11 8.86 18.19
N PHE A 158 -14.93 8.81 17.58
CA PHE A 158 -13.72 9.35 18.19
C PHE A 158 -13.48 10.82 17.89
N ILE A 159 -13.90 11.32 16.72
CA ILE A 159 -13.69 12.73 16.33
C ILE A 159 -14.90 13.58 16.72
N GLU A 160 -16.13 13.18 16.36
CA GLU A 160 -17.30 14.03 16.59
C GLU A 160 -17.82 13.89 18.03
N VAL A 161 -17.98 12.67 18.55
CA VAL A 161 -18.52 12.43 19.89
C VAL A 161 -17.47 12.64 20.99
N GLU A 162 -16.33 11.96 20.91
CA GLU A 162 -15.29 12.04 21.95
C GLU A 162 -14.33 13.22 21.78
N SER A 163 -14.30 13.86 20.60
CA SER A 163 -13.40 14.99 20.30
C SER A 163 -11.92 14.71 20.61
N LEU A 164 -11.47 13.48 20.34
CA LEU A 164 -10.08 13.09 20.56
C LEU A 164 -9.16 13.71 19.49
N PRO A 165 -7.97 14.19 19.87
CA PRO A 165 -6.97 14.66 18.91
C PRO A 165 -6.47 13.49 18.07
N PHE A 166 -6.53 13.62 16.74
CA PHE A 166 -6.20 12.55 15.80
C PHE A 166 -4.68 12.34 15.69
N PRO A 167 -4.09 11.26 16.24
CA PRO A 167 -2.65 11.23 16.50
C PRO A 167 -1.82 10.93 15.25
N THR A 168 -2.28 10.05 14.36
CA THR A 168 -1.46 9.56 13.22
C THR A 168 -1.75 10.30 11.91
N GLY A 169 -2.97 10.79 11.72
CA GLY A 169 -3.32 11.59 10.55
C GLY A 169 -2.71 12.99 10.58
N ALA A 170 -2.48 13.56 11.77
CA ALA A 170 -1.83 14.86 11.92
C ALA A 170 -0.41 14.85 11.33
N VAL A 171 0.39 13.83 11.63
CA VAL A 171 1.76 13.68 11.08
C VAL A 171 1.74 13.53 9.55
N ALA A 172 0.79 12.76 9.03
CA ALA A 172 0.61 12.57 7.59
C ALA A 172 0.28 13.89 6.88
N ALA A 173 -0.65 14.65 7.45
CA ALA A 173 -1.09 15.94 6.94
C ALA A 173 0.04 16.96 7.02
N GLU A 174 0.76 17.04 8.15
CA GLU A 174 1.89 17.96 8.33
C GLU A 174 3.01 17.72 7.31
N ILE A 175 3.35 16.45 7.03
CA ILE A 175 4.34 16.12 6.00
C ILE A 175 3.82 16.56 4.62
N ALA A 176 2.56 16.24 4.30
CA ALA A 176 1.97 16.63 3.02
C ALA A 176 1.94 18.17 2.86
N GLU A 177 1.57 18.90 3.90
CA GLU A 177 1.59 20.37 3.91
C GLU A 177 3.00 20.92 3.74
N SER A 178 3.98 20.40 4.49
CA SER A 178 5.37 20.86 4.41
C SER A 178 5.99 20.69 3.01
N LEU A 179 5.61 19.63 2.31
CA LEU A 179 6.08 19.31 0.97
C LEU A 179 5.27 20.03 -0.12
N SER A 180 4.09 20.55 0.22
CA SER A 180 3.13 21.07 -0.77
C SER A 180 3.46 22.43 -1.39
N GLY A 181 4.68 22.94 -1.26
CA GLY A 181 5.06 24.28 -1.74
C GLY A 181 4.39 25.45 -1.00
N LEU A 182 3.31 25.18 -0.25
CA LEU A 182 2.74 26.05 0.77
C LEU A 182 3.69 26.06 1.97
N ARG A 183 4.82 26.76 1.89
CA ARG A 183 5.54 27.15 3.10
C ARG A 183 4.68 28.19 3.83
N PRO A 184 4.08 27.91 4.99
CA PRO A 184 3.73 29.00 5.88
C PRO A 184 5.03 29.75 6.18
N GLU A 185 5.07 31.07 5.96
CA GLU A 185 6.17 31.94 6.39
C GLU A 185 6.37 31.79 7.91
N LYS A 186 7.12 30.78 8.35
CA LYS A 186 7.37 30.50 9.77
C LYS A 186 8.63 31.18 10.31
N TYR A 187 9.23 32.10 9.55
CA TYR A 187 10.35 32.93 10.00
C TYR A 187 10.27 34.35 9.41
N LYS A 188 9.34 35.15 9.92
CA LYS A 188 9.57 36.60 10.03
C LYS A 188 10.02 36.85 11.47
N ILE A 189 11.32 37.12 11.62
CA ILE A 189 11.90 37.70 12.84
C ILE A 189 11.59 39.19 12.82
#